data_AF-A0A645C7Z6-F1
#
_entry.id   AF-A0A645C7Z6-F1
#
_cell.length_a   1.000
_cell.length_b   1.000
_cell.length_c   1.000
_cell.angle_alpha   90.00
_cell.angle_beta   90.00
_cell.angle_gamma   90.00
#
_symmetry.space_group_name_H-M   'P 1'
#
loop_
_entity.id
_entity.type
_entity.pdbx_description
1 polymer ?
#
loop_
_entity_poly.entity_id
_entity_poly.type
_entity_poly.pdbx_seq_one_letter_code
_entity_poly.pdbx_strand_id
1 'polypeptide(L)'
;MNESILKELYQKRGVPTASIDAAIQACIMFEAAMQEVTLSFETVTVGFIRGYIKKLIDQGENELGTIVALARYFLLIGRNEIYVYFTSLVGGRGVIENITERVANSQGREVADVLKERIGVLPLGTDPEEQPEFTAHFLEELKKLVPAEQINCIMAGNNHGIPREAFLKDKERYEELGSLDEFLVDFHKRKVAELQEHCDNGTVWYEQTITQEVVDFVAANQEILSAVREGDTLYITKIPYDPSTYLQLTDPKMIRFYACHCPFVRESILKGEPHIPEEWCHCSAGFEKFPFDVILGKDHQAKVIASALKGDSLCRFAVQL
;
A
#
# COMPACT_ATOMS: atom_id res chain seq x y z
N MET A 1 4.46 26.45 12.39
CA MET A 1 5.13 25.15 12.15
C MET A 1 6.58 25.23 12.58
N ASN A 2 7.23 24.11 12.90
CA ASN A 2 8.69 24.07 13.03
C ASN A 2 9.30 23.70 11.67
N GLU A 3 9.79 24.66 10.90
CA GLU A 3 10.34 24.39 9.56
C GLU A 3 11.63 23.56 9.58
N SER A 4 12.43 23.70 10.66
CA SER A 4 13.75 23.09 10.75
C SER A 4 13.70 21.56 10.67
N ILE A 5 12.74 20.92 11.36
CA ILE A 5 12.61 19.46 11.40
C ILE A 5 12.29 18.86 10.02
N LEU A 6 11.48 19.54 9.22
CA LEU A 6 11.13 19.08 7.88
C LEU A 6 12.31 19.29 6.91
N LYS A 7 13.00 20.43 7.03
CA LYS A 7 14.19 20.74 6.26
C LYS A 7 15.31 19.74 6.51
N GLU A 8 15.60 19.42 7.77
CA GLU A 8 16.60 18.45 8.18
C GLU A 8 16.28 17.05 7.64
N LEU A 9 15.02 16.60 7.75
CA LEU A 9 14.57 15.31 7.19
C LEU A 9 14.86 15.22 5.69
N TYR A 10 14.51 16.26 4.93
CA TYR A 10 14.63 16.25 3.48
C TYR A 10 16.10 16.35 3.04
N GLN A 11 16.92 17.15 3.73
CA GLN A 11 18.36 17.24 3.49
C GLN A 11 19.05 15.90 3.76
N LYS A 12 18.71 15.22 4.86
CA LYS A 12 19.23 13.87 5.17
C LYS A 12 18.88 12.84 4.09
N ARG A 13 17.75 13.03 3.41
CA ARG A 13 17.29 12.18 2.29
C ARG A 13 17.84 12.61 0.92
N GLY A 14 18.72 13.60 0.86
CA GLY A 14 19.30 14.09 -0.39
C GLY A 14 18.28 14.74 -1.34
N VAL A 15 17.17 15.24 -0.81
CA VAL A 15 16.12 15.87 -1.62
C VAL A 15 16.60 17.24 -2.12
N PRO A 16 16.38 17.61 -3.40
CA PRO A 16 16.80 18.91 -3.94
C PRO A 16 16.16 20.09 -3.21
N THR A 17 16.90 21.19 -3.02
CA THR A 17 16.45 22.39 -2.28
C THR A 17 15.09 22.92 -2.76
N ALA A 18 14.85 22.98 -4.07
CA ALA A 18 13.56 23.43 -4.61
C ALA A 18 12.38 22.57 -4.11
N SER A 19 12.58 21.26 -3.95
CA SER A 19 11.55 20.36 -3.41
C SER A 19 11.39 20.49 -1.89
N ILE A 20 12.45 20.92 -1.18
CA ILE A 20 12.38 21.27 0.24
C ILE A 20 11.53 22.53 0.42
N ASP A 21 11.82 23.57 -0.35
CA ASP A 21 11.12 24.85 -0.29
C ASP A 21 9.63 24.66 -0.62
N ALA A 22 9.31 23.86 -1.65
CA ALA A 22 7.92 23.50 -1.97
C ALA A 22 7.23 22.73 -0.82
N ALA A 23 7.92 21.81 -0.16
CA ALA A 23 7.36 21.05 0.97
C ALA A 23 7.10 21.95 2.20
N ILE A 24 7.99 22.91 2.48
CA ILE A 24 7.79 23.91 3.52
C ILE A 24 6.61 24.81 3.16
N GLN A 25 6.53 25.28 1.93
CA GLN A 25 5.43 26.13 1.46
C GLN A 25 4.06 25.43 1.59
N ALA A 26 3.99 24.14 1.27
CA ALA A 26 2.78 23.34 1.47
C ALA A 26 2.33 23.33 2.95
N CYS A 27 3.26 23.18 3.88
CA CYS A 27 2.95 23.21 5.32
C CYS A 27 2.54 24.61 5.79
N ILE A 28 3.17 25.68 5.27
CA ILE A 28 2.80 27.07 5.57
C ILE A 28 1.38 27.38 5.09
N MET A 29 1.03 26.95 3.87
CA MET A 29 -0.32 27.16 3.33
C MET A 29 -1.38 26.41 4.13
N PHE A 30 -1.08 25.19 4.57
CA PHE A 30 -1.96 24.44 5.44
C PHE A 30 -2.09 25.08 6.84
N GLU A 31 -1.00 25.61 7.39
CA GLU A 31 -1.02 26.38 8.64
C GLU A 31 -1.90 27.62 8.56
N ALA A 32 -1.80 28.39 7.47
CA ALA A 32 -2.64 29.55 7.23
C ALA A 32 -4.13 29.16 7.20
N ALA A 33 -4.48 28.07 6.49
CA ALA A 33 -5.86 27.56 6.45
C ALA A 33 -6.37 27.13 7.84
N MET A 34 -5.52 26.54 8.68
CA MET A 34 -5.88 26.18 10.06
C MET A 34 -6.10 27.43 10.94
N GLN A 35 -5.27 28.46 10.77
CA GLN A 35 -5.35 29.68 11.57
C GLN A 35 -6.65 30.47 11.34
N GLU A 36 -7.22 30.41 10.14
CA GLU A 36 -8.54 30.99 9.83
C GLU A 36 -9.66 30.48 10.75
N VAL A 37 -9.51 29.26 11.29
CA VAL A 37 -10.46 28.61 12.20
C VAL A 37 -9.85 28.34 13.59
N THR A 38 -8.76 29.03 13.94
CA THR A 38 -8.08 28.93 15.25
C THR A 38 -7.58 27.51 15.57
N LEU A 39 -7.18 26.74 14.55
CA LEU A 39 -6.53 25.44 14.69
C LEU A 39 -5.00 25.56 14.57
N SER A 40 -4.31 24.51 15.00
CA SER A 40 -2.86 24.35 14.94
C SER A 40 -2.52 22.92 14.54
N PHE A 41 -1.24 22.64 14.24
CA PHE A 41 -0.80 21.26 13.95
C PHE A 41 -1.03 20.30 15.13
N GLU A 42 -1.09 20.83 16.34
CA GLU A 42 -1.31 20.09 17.59
C GLU A 42 -2.80 19.81 17.82
N THR A 43 -3.71 20.64 17.28
CA THR A 43 -5.16 20.57 17.57
C THR A 43 -6.02 20.18 16.37
N VAL A 44 -5.46 20.19 15.15
CA VAL A 44 -6.19 19.84 13.93
C VAL A 44 -6.67 18.40 13.93
N THR A 45 -7.82 18.16 13.30
CA THR A 45 -8.48 16.86 13.22
C THR A 45 -8.43 16.31 11.79
N VAL A 46 -8.60 14.98 11.64
CA VAL A 46 -8.76 14.34 10.33
C VAL A 46 -9.94 14.95 9.55
N GLY A 47 -11.02 15.33 10.22
CA GLY A 47 -12.17 15.99 9.59
C GLY A 47 -11.81 17.32 8.91
N PHE A 48 -10.96 18.14 9.53
CA PHE A 48 -10.47 19.37 8.89
C PHE A 48 -9.59 19.05 7.68
N ILE A 49 -8.69 18.07 7.81
CA ILE A 49 -7.78 17.67 6.73
C ILE A 49 -8.57 17.14 5.53
N ARG A 50 -9.62 16.34 5.74
CA ARG A 50 -10.55 15.90 4.70
C ARG A 50 -11.11 17.08 3.92
N GLY A 51 -11.61 18.09 4.62
CA GLY A 51 -12.10 19.32 3.99
C GLY A 51 -11.02 20.07 3.22
N TYR A 52 -9.80 20.16 3.76
CA TYR A 52 -8.67 20.80 3.10
C TYR A 52 -8.24 20.07 1.82
N ILE A 53 -8.11 18.74 1.86
CA ILE A 53 -7.76 17.93 0.69
C ILE A 53 -8.86 18.02 -0.38
N LYS A 54 -10.13 17.98 0.01
CA LYS A 54 -11.24 18.18 -0.93
C LYS A 54 -11.15 19.53 -1.63
N LYS A 55 -10.86 20.60 -0.89
CA LYS A 55 -10.61 21.93 -1.47
C LYS A 55 -9.46 21.91 -2.48
N LEU A 56 -8.33 21.27 -2.15
CA LEU A 56 -7.21 21.14 -3.09
C LEU A 56 -7.61 20.37 -4.36
N ILE A 57 -8.40 19.30 -4.24
CA ILE A 57 -8.91 18.54 -5.39
C ILE A 57 -9.81 19.43 -6.26
N ASP A 58 -10.76 20.14 -5.65
CA ASP A 58 -11.68 21.04 -6.36
C ASP A 58 -10.94 22.18 -7.10
N GLN A 59 -9.77 22.58 -6.60
CA GLN A 59 -8.90 23.61 -7.16
C GLN A 59 -7.85 23.07 -8.14
N GLY A 60 -7.67 21.75 -8.24
CA GLY A 60 -6.59 21.13 -9.01
C GLY A 60 -5.19 21.32 -8.41
N GLU A 61 -5.11 21.59 -7.11
CA GLU A 61 -3.89 21.85 -6.33
C GLU A 61 -3.46 20.64 -5.48
N ASN A 62 -4.09 19.48 -5.67
CA ASN A 62 -3.86 18.22 -4.95
C ASN A 62 -2.58 17.49 -5.40
N GLU A 63 -1.45 18.19 -5.40
CA GLU A 63 -0.17 17.62 -5.81
C GLU A 63 0.39 16.60 -4.80
N LEU A 64 1.09 15.58 -5.30
CA LEU A 64 1.73 14.57 -4.46
C LEU A 64 2.73 15.18 -3.48
N GLY A 65 3.51 16.18 -3.92
CA GLY A 65 4.50 16.85 -3.09
C GLY A 65 3.86 17.47 -1.85
N THR A 66 2.71 18.12 -2.01
CA THR A 66 1.91 18.72 -0.95
C THR A 66 1.44 17.68 0.06
N ILE A 67 0.76 16.63 -0.40
CA ILE A 67 0.21 15.58 0.48
C ILE A 67 1.33 14.87 1.25
N VAL A 68 2.43 14.53 0.59
CA VAL A 68 3.59 13.85 1.21
C VAL A 68 4.31 14.77 2.21
N ALA A 69 4.41 16.07 1.93
CA ALA A 69 5.01 17.02 2.85
C ALA A 69 4.20 17.11 4.16
N LEU A 70 2.87 17.23 4.05
CA LEU A 70 1.98 17.24 5.21
C LEU A 70 2.08 15.93 6.00
N ALA A 71 2.01 14.79 5.32
CA ALA A 71 2.17 13.47 5.94
C ALA A 71 3.46 13.39 6.78
N ARG A 72 4.59 13.74 6.18
CA ARG A 72 5.90 13.70 6.84
C ARG A 72 5.99 14.69 7.99
N TYR A 73 5.40 15.87 7.87
CA TYR A 73 5.38 16.83 8.97
C TYR A 73 4.61 16.28 10.18
N PHE A 74 3.42 15.71 9.97
CA PHE A 74 2.64 15.07 11.05
C PHE A 74 3.35 13.88 11.69
N LEU A 75 4.07 13.09 10.89
CA LEU A 75 4.96 12.04 11.42
C LEU A 75 6.04 12.62 12.35
N LEU A 76 6.71 13.71 11.92
CA LEU A 76 7.79 14.33 12.70
C LEU A 76 7.33 14.94 14.03
N ILE A 77 6.08 15.38 14.12
CA ILE A 77 5.50 15.93 15.37
C ILE A 77 4.71 14.89 16.18
N GLY A 78 4.76 13.61 15.80
CA GLY A 78 4.15 12.51 16.55
C GLY A 78 2.62 12.40 16.44
N ARG A 79 2.01 13.00 15.42
CA ARG A 79 0.56 12.88 15.12
C ARG A 79 0.32 11.70 14.18
N ASN A 80 0.62 10.50 14.67
CA ASN A 80 0.64 9.27 13.87
C ASN A 80 -0.73 8.92 13.28
N GLU A 81 -1.82 9.25 13.96
CA GLU A 81 -3.18 9.02 13.48
C GLU A 81 -3.48 9.83 12.20
N ILE A 82 -2.97 11.06 12.13
CA ILE A 82 -3.09 11.90 10.94
C ILE A 82 -2.13 11.41 9.85
N TYR A 83 -0.91 11.04 10.22
CA TYR A 83 0.05 10.47 9.26
C TYR A 83 -0.54 9.25 8.56
N VAL A 84 -1.12 8.31 9.31
CA VAL A 84 -1.81 7.12 8.78
C VAL A 84 -2.91 7.52 7.80
N TYR A 85 -3.74 8.51 8.14
CA TYR A 85 -4.74 9.04 7.20
C TYR A 85 -4.08 9.54 5.89
N PHE A 86 -3.01 10.32 5.95
CA PHE A 86 -2.31 10.74 4.73
C PHE A 86 -1.72 9.57 3.93
N THR A 87 -1.20 8.52 4.57
CA THR A 87 -0.69 7.34 3.82
C THR A 87 -1.80 6.66 3.02
N SER A 88 -3.02 6.62 3.55
CA SER A 88 -4.18 6.05 2.86
C SER A 88 -4.62 6.85 1.61
N LEU A 89 -4.27 8.15 1.55
CA LEU A 89 -4.54 9.02 0.40
C LEU A 89 -3.62 8.78 -0.79
N VAL A 90 -2.40 8.28 -0.53
CA VAL A 90 -1.36 8.11 -1.55
C VAL A 90 -1.05 6.64 -1.87
N GLY A 91 -1.43 5.70 -0.99
CA GLY A 91 -1.09 4.28 -1.10
C GLY A 91 -1.64 3.57 -2.34
N GLY A 92 -2.67 4.11 -2.98
CA GLY A 92 -3.26 3.59 -4.22
C GLY A 92 -2.66 4.20 -5.51
N ARG A 93 -1.76 5.17 -5.41
CA ARG A 93 -1.26 5.92 -6.57
C ARG A 93 -0.61 4.98 -7.60
N GLY A 94 -0.99 5.13 -8.87
CA GLY A 94 -0.44 4.36 -9.98
C GLY A 94 -1.11 3.00 -10.19
N VAL A 95 -1.89 2.51 -9.21
CA VAL A 95 -2.50 1.17 -9.29
C VAL A 95 -3.53 1.10 -10.42
N ILE A 96 -4.43 2.08 -10.50
CA ILE A 96 -5.44 2.13 -11.55
C ILE A 96 -4.79 2.28 -12.93
N GLU A 97 -3.81 3.16 -13.04
CA GLU A 97 -3.07 3.41 -14.27
C GLU A 97 -2.38 2.13 -14.76
N ASN A 98 -1.66 1.43 -13.88
CA ASN A 98 -0.97 0.19 -14.22
C ASN A 98 -1.93 -0.95 -14.59
N ILE A 99 -3.08 -1.06 -13.92
CA ILE A 99 -4.13 -2.03 -14.31
C ILE A 99 -4.64 -1.68 -15.71
N THR A 100 -4.98 -0.42 -15.99
CA THR A 100 -5.46 -0.01 -17.32
C THR A 100 -4.40 -0.21 -18.42
N GLU A 101 -3.12 -0.06 -18.09
CA GLU A 101 -2.03 -0.36 -19.03
C GLU A 101 -1.90 -1.85 -19.29
N ARG A 102 -2.14 -2.70 -18.29
CA ARG A 102 -2.23 -4.16 -18.49
C ARG A 102 -3.45 -4.56 -19.32
N VAL A 103 -4.58 -3.86 -19.18
CA VAL A 103 -5.71 -4.01 -20.11
C VAL A 103 -5.29 -3.63 -21.52
N ALA A 104 -4.54 -2.53 -21.70
CA ALA A 104 -4.06 -2.12 -23.03
C ALA A 104 -3.14 -3.17 -23.66
N ASN A 105 -2.23 -3.74 -22.87
CA ASN A 105 -1.29 -4.78 -23.32
C ASN A 105 -1.95 -6.12 -23.64
N SER A 106 -3.09 -6.44 -23.02
CA SER A 106 -3.78 -7.73 -23.19
C SER A 106 -4.97 -7.69 -24.14
N GLN A 107 -5.80 -6.64 -24.06
CA GLN A 107 -7.03 -6.47 -24.86
C GLN A 107 -6.91 -5.41 -25.96
N GLY A 108 -5.81 -4.64 -25.98
CA GLY A 108 -5.61 -3.53 -26.90
C GLY A 108 -5.92 -2.16 -26.27
N ARG A 109 -5.23 -1.13 -26.77
CA ARG A 109 -5.32 0.26 -26.31
C ARG A 109 -6.76 0.80 -26.33
N GLU A 110 -7.53 0.49 -27.38
CA GLU A 110 -8.92 0.92 -27.52
C GLU A 110 -9.81 0.44 -26.36
N VAL A 111 -9.67 -0.82 -25.95
CA VAL A 111 -10.42 -1.37 -24.81
C VAL A 111 -10.04 -0.68 -23.51
N ALA A 112 -8.75 -0.40 -23.31
CA ALA A 112 -8.28 0.33 -22.12
C ALA A 112 -8.78 1.78 -22.09
N ASP A 113 -8.89 2.44 -23.24
CA ASP A 113 -9.38 3.81 -23.32
C ASP A 113 -10.89 3.87 -23.06
N VAL A 114 -11.66 2.89 -23.57
CA VAL A 114 -13.08 2.73 -23.19
C VAL A 114 -13.23 2.48 -21.69
N LEU A 115 -12.40 1.63 -21.10
CA LEU A 115 -12.42 1.40 -19.65
C LEU A 115 -12.18 2.72 -18.89
N LYS A 116 -11.14 3.48 -19.24
CA LYS A 116 -10.79 4.77 -18.63
C LYS A 116 -11.93 5.78 -18.72
N GLU A 117 -12.59 5.87 -19.87
CA GLU A 117 -13.74 6.76 -20.06
C GLU A 117 -14.89 6.40 -19.11
N ARG A 118 -15.19 5.10 -18.96
CA ARG A 118 -16.31 4.63 -18.13
C ARG A 118 -16.07 4.72 -16.63
N ILE A 119 -14.85 4.47 -16.18
CA ILE A 119 -14.50 4.53 -14.74
C ILE A 119 -14.26 5.97 -14.28
N GLY A 120 -13.94 6.88 -15.20
CA GLY A 120 -13.57 8.26 -14.88
C GLY A 120 -12.20 8.38 -14.22
N VAL A 121 -11.99 9.45 -13.45
CA VAL A 121 -10.74 9.72 -12.74
C VAL A 121 -10.99 9.56 -11.25
N LEU A 122 -10.07 8.88 -10.55
CA LEU A 122 -9.98 8.92 -9.10
C LEU A 122 -8.91 9.96 -8.72
N PRO A 123 -9.28 11.16 -8.24
CA PRO A 123 -8.30 12.18 -7.90
C PRO A 123 -7.30 11.72 -6.84
N LEU A 124 -6.07 12.21 -6.91
CA LEU A 124 -5.10 12.01 -5.84
C LEU A 124 -5.61 12.69 -4.56
N GLY A 125 -5.64 11.97 -3.44
CA GLY A 125 -6.20 12.50 -2.20
C GLY A 125 -7.68 12.18 -1.97
N THR A 126 -8.34 11.44 -2.88
CA THR A 126 -9.71 10.95 -2.63
C THR A 126 -9.79 10.22 -1.29
N ASP A 127 -10.80 10.56 -0.50
CA ASP A 127 -10.99 10.02 0.83
C ASP A 127 -11.10 8.49 0.77
N PRO A 128 -10.43 7.74 1.66
CA PRO A 128 -10.55 6.29 1.70
C PRO A 128 -11.99 5.81 1.78
N GLU A 129 -12.89 6.61 2.37
CA GLU A 129 -14.31 6.29 2.47
C GLU A 129 -15.06 6.31 1.13
N GLU A 130 -14.54 7.03 0.13
CA GLU A 130 -15.11 7.15 -1.22
C GLU A 130 -14.49 6.13 -2.19
N GLN A 131 -13.30 5.60 -1.89
CA GLN A 131 -12.59 4.65 -2.77
C GLN A 131 -13.33 3.32 -3.01
N PRO A 132 -14.05 2.73 -2.03
CA PRO A 132 -14.82 1.50 -2.24
C PRO A 132 -15.84 1.55 -3.38
N GLU A 133 -16.56 2.66 -3.53
CA GLU A 133 -17.56 2.84 -4.59
C GLU A 133 -16.90 2.88 -5.96
N PHE A 134 -15.84 3.69 -6.10
CA PHE A 134 -15.03 3.72 -7.31
C PHE A 134 -14.48 2.32 -7.65
N THR A 135 -14.02 1.59 -6.63
CA THR A 135 -13.42 0.27 -6.81
C THR A 135 -14.42 -0.78 -7.28
N ALA A 136 -15.64 -0.76 -6.73
CA ALA A 136 -16.72 -1.62 -7.18
C ALA A 136 -17.09 -1.31 -8.63
N HIS A 137 -17.28 -0.03 -8.97
CA HIS A 137 -17.56 0.44 -10.33
C HIS A 137 -16.46 0.06 -11.33
N PHE A 138 -15.19 0.26 -10.94
CA PHE A 138 -14.03 -0.12 -11.75
C PHE A 138 -14.07 -1.61 -12.12
N LEU A 139 -14.28 -2.48 -11.12
CA LEU A 139 -14.24 -3.91 -11.34
C LEU A 139 -15.45 -4.38 -12.15
N GLU A 140 -16.61 -3.76 -11.98
CA GLU A 140 -17.79 -3.99 -12.81
C GLU A 140 -17.51 -3.67 -14.28
N GLU A 141 -16.94 -2.49 -14.58
CA GLU A 141 -16.61 -2.09 -15.95
C GLU A 141 -15.50 -2.96 -16.55
N LEU A 142 -14.49 -3.33 -15.76
CA LEU A 142 -13.45 -4.27 -16.19
C LEU A 142 -14.07 -5.61 -16.62
N LYS A 143 -15.00 -6.15 -15.83
CA LYS A 143 -15.68 -7.44 -16.11
C LYS A 143 -16.55 -7.41 -17.38
N LYS A 144 -17.02 -6.23 -17.81
CA LYS A 144 -17.77 -6.06 -19.06
C LYS A 144 -16.87 -6.07 -20.30
N LEU A 145 -15.60 -5.71 -20.14
CA LEU A 145 -14.66 -5.47 -21.25
C LEU A 145 -13.59 -6.55 -21.39
N VAL A 146 -13.28 -7.28 -20.32
CA VAL A 146 -12.20 -8.28 -20.27
C VAL A 146 -12.79 -9.67 -20.07
N PRO A 147 -12.34 -10.70 -20.83
CA PRO A 147 -12.73 -12.09 -20.60
C PRO A 147 -12.41 -12.54 -19.16
N ALA A 148 -13.33 -13.27 -18.54
CA ALA A 148 -13.25 -13.64 -17.12
C ALA A 148 -11.95 -14.38 -16.77
N GLU A 149 -11.45 -15.21 -17.67
CA GLU A 149 -10.20 -15.97 -17.52
C GLU A 149 -8.94 -15.10 -17.49
N GLN A 150 -9.01 -13.86 -17.96
CA GLN A 150 -7.87 -12.93 -18.02
C GLN A 150 -7.87 -11.91 -16.88
N ILE A 151 -9.01 -11.68 -16.22
CA ILE A 151 -9.16 -10.68 -15.14
C ILE A 151 -8.15 -10.93 -14.03
N ASN A 152 -8.06 -12.16 -13.53
CA ASN A 152 -7.14 -12.48 -12.44
C ASN A 152 -5.67 -12.28 -12.85
N CYS A 153 -5.30 -12.51 -14.11
CA CYS A 153 -3.95 -12.27 -14.61
C CYS A 153 -3.62 -10.77 -14.66
N ILE A 154 -4.56 -9.94 -15.15
CA ILE A 154 -4.43 -8.48 -15.16
C ILE A 154 -4.33 -7.95 -13.71
N MET A 155 -5.19 -8.44 -12.83
CA MET A 155 -5.21 -8.02 -11.43
C MET A 155 -3.99 -8.52 -10.66
N ALA A 156 -3.45 -9.71 -10.94
CA ALA A 156 -2.26 -10.26 -10.29
C ALA A 156 -0.92 -9.79 -10.88
N GLY A 157 -0.91 -8.63 -11.53
CA GLY A 157 0.31 -7.99 -12.01
C GLY A 157 1.04 -7.16 -10.94
N ASN A 158 2.23 -6.67 -11.29
CA ASN A 158 2.90 -5.58 -10.56
C ASN A 158 2.15 -4.24 -10.77
N ASN A 159 0.96 -4.14 -10.20
CA ASN A 159 0.10 -2.97 -10.34
C ASN A 159 0.57 -1.79 -9.50
N HIS A 160 1.43 -2.02 -8.51
CA HIS A 160 2.07 -0.94 -7.76
C HIS A 160 3.28 -0.33 -8.50
N GLY A 161 3.67 -0.88 -9.66
CA GLY A 161 4.76 -0.33 -10.47
C GLY A 161 6.12 -0.41 -9.78
N ILE A 162 6.34 -1.41 -8.92
CA ILE A 162 7.60 -1.57 -8.19
C ILE A 162 8.74 -1.83 -9.19
N PRO A 163 9.85 -1.08 -9.14
CA PRO A 163 10.97 -1.31 -10.04
C PRO A 163 11.59 -2.69 -9.80
N ARG A 164 11.99 -3.38 -10.88
CA ARG A 164 12.62 -4.71 -10.78
C ARG A 164 13.92 -4.66 -9.99
N GLU A 165 14.61 -3.53 -10.06
CA GLU A 165 15.84 -3.20 -9.37
C GLU A 165 15.72 -3.37 -7.84
N ALA A 166 14.51 -3.22 -7.29
CA ALA A 166 14.26 -3.42 -5.87
C ALA A 166 14.56 -4.86 -5.38
N PHE A 167 14.52 -5.85 -6.29
CA PHE A 167 14.67 -7.28 -5.94
C PHE A 167 15.93 -7.93 -6.54
N LEU A 168 16.81 -7.16 -7.20
CA LEU A 168 18.02 -7.73 -7.82
C LEU A 168 19.00 -8.29 -6.79
N LYS A 169 19.12 -7.65 -5.62
CA LYS A 169 19.97 -8.18 -4.53
C LYS A 169 19.45 -9.51 -3.99
N ASP A 170 18.13 -9.67 -3.89
CA ASP A 170 17.53 -10.94 -3.48
C ASP A 170 17.69 -12.01 -4.56
N LYS A 171 17.68 -11.62 -5.85
CA LYS A 171 18.02 -12.52 -6.96
C LYS A 171 19.46 -13.02 -6.88
N GLU A 172 20.43 -12.11 -6.70
CA GLU A 172 21.85 -12.47 -6.51
C GLU A 172 22.00 -13.43 -5.33
N ARG A 173 21.32 -13.14 -4.21
CA ARG A 173 21.35 -13.99 -3.02
C ARG A 173 20.77 -15.38 -3.25
N TYR A 174 19.68 -15.49 -4.02
CA TYR A 174 19.12 -16.78 -4.42
C TYR A 174 20.11 -17.59 -5.26
N GLU A 175 20.78 -16.95 -6.21
CA GLU A 175 21.79 -17.57 -7.08
C GLU A 175 23.02 -18.07 -6.28
N GLU A 176 23.41 -17.38 -5.20
CA GLU A 176 24.47 -17.81 -4.28
C GLU A 176 24.12 -19.06 -3.47
N LEU A 177 22.88 -19.15 -2.96
CA LEU A 177 22.44 -20.26 -2.10
C LEU A 177 22.13 -21.53 -2.89
N GLY A 178 21.76 -21.42 -4.17
CA GLY A 178 21.60 -22.56 -5.06
C GLY A 178 20.35 -23.43 -4.82
N SER A 179 19.52 -23.10 -3.82
CA SER A 179 18.24 -23.74 -3.55
C SER A 179 17.19 -22.71 -3.17
N LEU A 180 15.96 -22.87 -3.70
CA LEU A 180 14.84 -22.00 -3.35
C LEU A 180 14.47 -22.14 -1.87
N ASP A 181 14.50 -23.35 -1.31
CA ASP A 181 14.14 -23.56 0.10
C ASP A 181 15.14 -22.90 1.04
N GLU A 182 16.44 -23.00 0.72
CA GLU A 182 17.50 -22.33 1.49
C GLU A 182 17.37 -20.81 1.39
N PHE A 183 17.07 -20.29 0.20
CA PHE A 183 16.80 -18.88 -0.01
C PHE A 183 15.58 -18.38 0.78
N LEU A 184 14.47 -19.13 0.82
CA LEU A 184 13.26 -18.72 1.55
C LEU A 184 13.51 -18.61 3.07
N VAL A 185 14.29 -19.53 3.62
CA VAL A 185 14.73 -19.49 5.03
C VAL A 185 15.67 -18.33 5.29
N ASP A 186 16.65 -18.09 4.41
CA ASP A 186 17.58 -16.95 4.49
C ASP A 186 16.82 -15.60 4.38
N PHE A 187 15.91 -15.49 3.42
CA PHE A 187 15.10 -14.31 3.17
C PHE A 187 14.25 -13.96 4.38
N HIS A 188 13.56 -14.95 4.97
CA HIS A 188 12.78 -14.74 6.18
C HIS A 188 13.65 -14.29 7.36
N LYS A 189 14.79 -14.94 7.60
CA LYS A 189 15.73 -14.54 8.67
C LYS A 189 16.20 -13.10 8.52
N ARG A 190 16.52 -12.66 7.30
CA ARG A 190 16.91 -11.26 7.02
C ARG A 190 15.76 -10.30 7.28
N LYS A 191 14.53 -10.66 6.92
CA LYS A 191 13.35 -9.83 7.18
C LYS A 191 13.04 -9.69 8.66
N VAL A 192 13.14 -10.77 9.44
CA VAL A 192 13.02 -10.73 10.90
C VAL A 192 14.11 -9.84 11.51
N ALA A 193 15.36 -9.96 11.05
CA ALA A 193 16.45 -9.11 11.53
C ALA A 193 16.25 -7.62 11.19
N GLU A 194 15.77 -7.31 9.98
CA GLU A 194 15.39 -5.95 9.57
C GLU A 194 14.29 -5.38 10.50
N LEU A 195 13.25 -6.17 10.80
CA LEU A 195 12.21 -5.76 11.74
C LEU A 195 12.76 -5.54 13.16
N GLN A 196 13.67 -6.41 13.64
CA GLN A 196 14.31 -6.24 14.94
C GLN A 196 15.13 -4.94 15.00
N GLU A 197 15.86 -4.59 13.94
CA GLU A 197 16.60 -3.31 13.87
C GLU A 197 15.66 -2.11 13.98
N HIS A 198 14.50 -2.16 13.32
CA HIS A 198 13.49 -1.11 13.42
C HIS A 198 12.89 -1.01 14.84
N CYS A 199 12.61 -2.15 15.47
CA CYS A 199 12.14 -2.26 16.84
C CYS A 199 13.14 -1.66 17.84
N ASP A 200 14.41 -2.09 17.77
CA ASP A 200 15.47 -1.70 18.72
C ASP A 200 15.78 -0.19 18.64
N ASN A 201 15.74 0.36 17.43
CA ASN A 201 16.05 1.77 17.19
C ASN A 201 14.83 2.70 17.30
N GLY A 202 13.62 2.16 17.49
CA GLY A 202 12.38 2.93 17.50
C GLY A 202 12.11 3.67 16.19
N THR A 203 12.49 3.07 15.06
CA THR A 203 12.30 3.66 13.72
C THR A 203 11.13 3.01 13.00
N VAL A 204 10.52 3.73 12.04
CA VAL A 204 9.38 3.23 11.26
C VAL A 204 9.87 2.33 10.13
N TRP A 205 9.25 1.16 9.98
CA TRP A 205 9.42 0.27 8.82
C TRP A 205 8.33 0.57 7.81
N TYR A 206 8.67 1.26 6.72
CA TYR A 206 7.70 1.84 5.78
C TYR A 206 6.66 2.74 6.47
N GLU A 207 5.41 2.30 6.60
CA GLU A 207 4.33 2.98 7.32
C GLU A 207 4.01 2.35 8.69
N GLN A 208 4.80 1.38 9.15
CA GLN A 208 4.47 0.51 10.27
C GLN A 208 5.39 0.73 11.47
N THR A 209 4.79 0.78 12.66
CA THR A 209 5.52 0.71 13.92
C THR A 209 5.77 -0.76 14.25
N ILE A 210 7.02 -1.11 14.51
CA ILE A 210 7.43 -2.48 14.83
C ILE A 210 7.72 -2.56 16.33
N THR A 211 6.95 -3.38 17.03
CA THR A 211 7.18 -3.73 18.43
C THR A 211 7.82 -5.12 18.50
N GLN A 212 8.33 -5.51 19.67
CA GLN A 212 8.88 -6.87 19.84
C GLN A 212 7.81 -7.94 19.55
N GLU A 213 6.55 -7.71 19.93
CA GLU A 213 5.45 -8.63 19.62
C GLU A 213 5.25 -8.80 18.10
N VAL A 214 5.46 -7.75 17.30
CA VAL A 214 5.41 -7.83 15.83
C VAL A 214 6.59 -8.65 15.29
N VAL A 215 7.79 -8.45 15.83
CA VAL A 215 8.98 -9.24 15.43
C VAL A 215 8.74 -10.72 15.73
N ASP A 216 8.27 -11.04 16.93
CA ASP A 216 8.00 -12.41 17.36
C ASP A 216 6.88 -13.05 16.53
N PHE A 217 5.82 -12.29 16.21
CA PHE A 217 4.73 -12.72 15.34
C PHE A 217 5.22 -13.10 13.94
N VAL A 218 6.09 -12.28 13.33
CA VAL A 218 6.67 -12.59 12.02
C VAL A 218 7.62 -13.77 12.12
N ALA A 219 8.52 -13.80 13.11
CA ALA A 219 9.49 -14.89 13.30
C ALA A 219 8.84 -16.26 13.52
N ALA A 220 7.64 -16.31 14.09
CA ALA A 220 6.89 -17.54 14.29
C ALA A 220 6.25 -18.11 13.01
N ASN A 221 6.21 -17.36 11.90
CA ASN A 221 5.60 -17.79 10.64
C ASN A 221 6.41 -17.35 9.42
N GLN A 222 7.15 -18.30 8.83
CA GLN A 222 7.99 -18.06 7.66
C GLN A 222 7.21 -17.53 6.43
N GLU A 223 5.91 -17.81 6.30
CA GLU A 223 5.13 -17.26 5.19
C GLU A 223 5.04 -15.73 5.23
N ILE A 224 5.25 -15.11 6.40
CA ILE A 224 5.19 -13.66 6.56
C ILE A 224 6.54 -13.05 6.18
N LEU A 225 6.50 -12.14 5.20
CA LEU A 225 7.69 -11.51 4.58
C LEU A 225 8.64 -12.49 3.88
N SER A 226 8.21 -13.72 3.60
CA SER A 226 8.90 -14.68 2.75
C SER A 226 7.86 -15.63 2.14
N ALA A 227 8.16 -16.91 1.99
CA ALA A 227 7.22 -17.94 1.60
C ALA A 227 7.57 -19.30 2.23
N VAL A 228 6.61 -20.21 2.25
CA VAL A 228 6.83 -21.65 2.47
C VAL A 228 6.48 -22.40 1.19
N ARG A 229 7.38 -23.28 0.74
CA ARG A 229 7.17 -24.10 -0.46
C ARG A 229 6.58 -25.46 -0.11
N GLU A 230 5.51 -25.83 -0.80
CA GLU A 230 4.97 -27.19 -0.81
C GLU A 230 4.83 -27.66 -2.25
N GLY A 231 5.67 -28.63 -2.65
CA GLY A 231 5.76 -29.06 -4.05
C GLY A 231 6.12 -27.90 -4.98
N ASP A 232 5.22 -27.61 -5.93
CA ASP A 232 5.36 -26.54 -6.92
C ASP A 232 4.56 -25.27 -6.54
N THR A 233 4.23 -25.09 -5.26
CA THR A 233 3.49 -23.92 -4.78
C THR A 233 4.24 -23.22 -3.65
N LEU A 234 4.37 -21.89 -3.74
CA LEU A 234 4.76 -21.02 -2.64
C LEU A 234 3.52 -20.47 -1.94
N TYR A 235 3.47 -20.58 -0.62
CA TYR A 235 2.47 -19.94 0.23
C TYR A 235 3.06 -18.72 0.92
N ILE A 236 2.35 -17.60 0.81
CA ILE A 236 2.77 -16.30 1.33
C ILE A 236 1.62 -15.74 2.16
N THR A 237 1.89 -15.33 3.39
CA THR A 237 0.94 -14.66 4.27
C THR A 237 1.36 -13.20 4.40
N LYS A 238 0.44 -12.28 4.12
CA LYS A 238 0.74 -10.86 4.23
C LYS A 238 0.81 -10.47 5.71
N ILE A 239 1.82 -9.68 6.07
CA ILE A 239 1.82 -8.99 7.37
C ILE A 239 0.55 -8.11 7.46
N PRO A 240 -0.07 -7.89 8.63
CA PRO A 240 -1.15 -6.91 8.78
C PRO A 240 -0.71 -5.49 8.39
N TYR A 241 -1.63 -4.62 7.97
CA TYR A 241 -1.33 -3.21 7.66
C TYR A 241 -0.84 -2.43 8.88
N ASP A 242 -1.43 -2.69 10.05
CA ASP A 242 -0.94 -2.17 11.32
C ASP A 242 -0.76 -3.36 12.27
N PRO A 243 0.40 -4.03 12.22
CA PRO A 243 0.62 -5.27 12.96
C PRO A 243 0.60 -5.04 14.48
N SER A 244 1.07 -3.88 14.96
CA SER A 244 1.03 -3.56 16.39
C SER A 244 -0.40 -3.43 16.90
N THR A 245 -1.26 -2.71 16.19
CA THR A 245 -2.68 -2.60 16.59
C THR A 245 -3.42 -3.91 16.39
N TYR A 246 -3.16 -4.60 15.27
CA TYR A 246 -3.78 -5.88 14.92
C TYR A 246 -3.63 -6.92 16.04
N LEU A 247 -2.44 -7.05 16.62
CA LEU A 247 -2.14 -8.05 17.66
C LEU A 247 -2.87 -7.78 18.99
N GLN A 248 -3.38 -6.57 19.20
CA GLN A 248 -4.07 -6.16 20.44
C GLN A 248 -5.60 -6.25 20.33
N LEU A 249 -6.14 -6.49 19.13
CA LEU A 249 -7.57 -6.49 18.86
C LEU A 249 -8.20 -7.86 19.07
N THR A 250 -9.46 -7.85 19.50
CA THR A 250 -10.30 -9.05 19.65
C THR A 250 -11.57 -8.99 18.79
N ASP A 251 -11.99 -7.79 18.37
CA ASP A 251 -13.12 -7.61 17.47
C ASP A 251 -12.76 -8.11 16.05
N PRO A 252 -13.46 -9.12 15.49
CA PRO A 252 -13.13 -9.69 14.19
C PRO A 252 -13.18 -8.69 13.03
N LYS A 253 -14.07 -7.69 13.08
CA LYS A 253 -14.20 -6.67 12.04
C LYS A 253 -13.01 -5.71 12.10
N MET A 254 -12.59 -5.32 13.29
CA MET A 254 -11.40 -4.46 13.45
C MET A 254 -10.11 -5.21 13.10
N ILE A 255 -9.97 -6.48 13.49
CA ILE A 255 -8.85 -7.34 13.07
C ILE A 255 -8.71 -7.33 11.54
N ARG A 256 -9.81 -7.58 10.82
CA ARG A 256 -9.83 -7.54 9.34
C ARG A 256 -9.46 -6.17 8.79
N PHE A 257 -10.01 -5.10 9.37
CA PHE A 257 -9.70 -3.74 8.97
C PHE A 257 -8.20 -3.48 9.09
N TYR A 258 -7.57 -3.77 10.23
CA TYR A 258 -6.14 -3.56 10.44
C TYR A 258 -5.23 -4.59 9.75
N ALA A 259 -5.76 -5.70 9.26
CA ALA A 259 -5.06 -6.61 8.37
C ALA A 259 -4.98 -6.09 6.92
N CYS A 260 -6.05 -5.46 6.43
CA CYS A 260 -6.15 -5.06 5.03
C CYS A 260 -5.26 -3.85 4.70
N HIS A 261 -4.32 -4.04 3.77
CA HIS A 261 -3.44 -2.99 3.28
C HIS A 261 -4.06 -2.05 2.24
N CYS A 262 -5.12 -2.49 1.57
CA CYS A 262 -5.55 -1.87 0.32
C CYS A 262 -6.51 -0.70 0.59
N PRO A 263 -6.10 0.57 0.33
CA PRO A 263 -6.94 1.74 0.62
C PRO A 263 -8.24 1.74 -0.20
N PHE A 264 -8.22 1.10 -1.37
CA PHE A 264 -9.37 0.97 -2.27
C PHE A 264 -10.56 0.22 -1.68
N VAL A 265 -10.33 -0.72 -0.74
CA VAL A 265 -11.38 -1.63 -0.25
C VAL A 265 -11.48 -1.68 1.26
N ARG A 266 -10.45 -1.25 1.99
CA ARG A 266 -10.39 -1.42 3.43
C ARG A 266 -11.58 -0.80 4.16
N GLU A 267 -12.04 0.38 3.74
CA GLU A 267 -13.21 1.05 4.34
C GLU A 267 -14.52 0.29 4.14
N SER A 268 -14.66 -0.54 3.08
CA SER A 268 -15.85 -1.36 2.91
C SER A 268 -15.98 -2.46 3.97
N ILE A 269 -14.86 -2.85 4.62
CA ILE A 269 -14.89 -3.75 5.77
C ILE A 269 -15.60 -3.08 6.95
N LEU A 270 -15.40 -1.77 7.15
CA LEU A 270 -16.07 -1.01 8.21
C LEU A 270 -17.52 -0.71 7.87
N LYS A 271 -17.80 -0.30 6.63
CA LYS A 271 -19.16 0.07 6.20
C LYS A 271 -20.06 -1.14 5.97
N GLY A 272 -19.49 -2.27 5.54
CA GLY A 272 -20.24 -3.42 5.05
C GLY A 272 -20.74 -3.27 3.61
N GLU A 273 -20.47 -2.12 2.98
CA GLU A 273 -20.85 -1.78 1.62
C GLU A 273 -19.81 -0.82 0.97
N PRO A 274 -19.78 -0.73 -0.37
CA PRO A 274 -20.39 -1.66 -1.32
C PRO A 274 -19.76 -3.06 -1.22
N HIS A 275 -20.44 -4.07 -1.77
CA HIS A 275 -19.81 -5.37 -1.95
C HIS A 275 -18.75 -5.27 -3.06
N ILE A 276 -17.49 -5.52 -2.71
CA ILE A 276 -16.38 -5.52 -3.65
C ILE A 276 -15.98 -6.98 -3.92
N PRO A 277 -16.08 -7.44 -5.17
CA PRO A 277 -15.70 -8.80 -5.52
C PRO A 277 -14.22 -9.10 -5.22
N GLU A 278 -13.98 -10.35 -4.87
CA GLU A 278 -12.67 -10.83 -4.44
C GLU A 278 -11.57 -10.76 -5.49
N GLU A 279 -11.93 -10.67 -6.77
CA GLU A 279 -10.96 -10.55 -7.85
C GLU A 279 -10.09 -9.31 -7.68
N TRP A 280 -10.59 -8.27 -6.98
CA TRP A 280 -9.77 -7.13 -6.59
C TRP A 280 -8.53 -7.53 -5.77
N CYS A 281 -8.67 -8.51 -4.88
CA CYS A 281 -7.59 -8.95 -4.00
C CYS A 281 -6.44 -9.65 -4.77
N HIS A 282 -6.64 -10.02 -6.04
CA HIS A 282 -5.53 -10.46 -6.90
C HIS A 282 -4.49 -9.36 -7.08
N CYS A 283 -4.83 -8.07 -6.95
CA CYS A 283 -3.85 -6.98 -6.90
C CYS A 283 -2.82 -7.20 -5.79
N SER A 284 -3.26 -7.60 -4.60
CA SER A 284 -2.33 -7.96 -3.53
C SER A 284 -1.60 -9.27 -3.80
N ALA A 285 -2.22 -10.24 -4.48
CA ALA A 285 -1.54 -11.47 -4.88
C ALA A 285 -0.39 -11.19 -5.86
N GLY A 286 -0.60 -10.26 -6.80
CA GLY A 286 0.43 -9.79 -7.72
C GLY A 286 1.56 -9.05 -7.02
N PHE A 287 1.24 -8.25 -6.00
CA PHE A 287 2.24 -7.59 -5.16
C PHE A 287 3.14 -8.61 -4.44
N GLU A 288 2.56 -9.62 -3.78
CA GLU A 288 3.33 -10.65 -3.05
C GLU A 288 4.10 -11.59 -4.00
N LYS A 289 3.57 -11.82 -5.21
CA LYS A 289 4.22 -12.64 -6.24
C LYS A 289 5.43 -11.96 -6.85
N PHE A 290 5.36 -10.65 -7.09
CA PHE A 290 6.32 -9.94 -7.92
C PHE A 290 7.80 -10.08 -7.50
N PRO A 291 8.17 -10.10 -6.21
CA PRO A 291 9.55 -10.42 -5.80
C PRO A 291 10.03 -11.75 -6.40
N PHE A 292 9.21 -12.80 -6.34
CA PHE A 292 9.53 -14.12 -6.87
C PHE A 292 9.57 -14.15 -8.40
N ASP A 293 8.75 -13.33 -9.07
CA ASP A 293 8.85 -13.17 -10.53
C ASP A 293 10.23 -12.64 -10.95
N VAL A 294 10.80 -11.72 -10.16
CA VAL A 294 12.13 -11.15 -10.43
C VAL A 294 13.23 -12.14 -10.07
N ILE A 295 13.17 -12.72 -8.87
CA ILE A 295 14.17 -13.66 -8.33
C ILE A 295 14.31 -14.87 -9.26
N LEU A 296 13.19 -15.50 -9.62
CA LEU A 296 13.19 -16.71 -10.46
C LEU A 296 13.20 -16.40 -11.96
N GLY A 297 13.03 -15.13 -12.34
CA GLY A 297 13.20 -14.67 -13.73
C GLY A 297 12.08 -15.05 -14.69
N LYS A 298 10.87 -15.33 -14.19
CA LYS A 298 9.67 -15.59 -15.00
C LYS A 298 8.42 -15.07 -14.31
N ASP A 299 7.35 -14.84 -15.06
CA ASP A 299 6.04 -14.47 -14.51
C ASP A 299 5.32 -15.72 -14.00
N HIS A 300 4.91 -15.73 -12.73
CA HIS A 300 4.17 -16.83 -12.12
C HIS A 300 2.67 -16.54 -12.07
N GLN A 301 1.88 -17.57 -11.76
CA GLN A 301 0.46 -17.38 -11.45
C GLN A 301 0.27 -17.27 -9.94
N ALA A 302 -0.53 -16.31 -9.48
CA ALA A 302 -0.91 -16.17 -8.08
C ALA A 302 -2.43 -16.33 -7.88
N LYS A 303 -2.82 -16.91 -6.75
CA LYS A 303 -4.21 -17.06 -6.31
C LYS A 303 -4.39 -16.51 -4.91
N VAL A 304 -5.56 -15.94 -4.66
CA VAL A 304 -6.00 -15.53 -3.32
C VAL A 304 -6.53 -16.76 -2.57
N ILE A 305 -5.88 -17.13 -1.47
CA ILE A 305 -6.30 -18.24 -0.60
C ILE A 305 -7.19 -17.73 0.54
N ALA A 306 -6.80 -16.62 1.15
CA ALA A 306 -7.54 -15.94 2.22
C ALA A 306 -7.46 -14.42 2.01
N SER A 307 -8.51 -13.70 2.40
CA SER A 307 -8.55 -12.24 2.30
C SER A 307 -9.36 -11.59 3.42
N ALA A 308 -8.79 -10.55 4.01
CA ALA A 308 -9.48 -9.66 4.92
C ALA A 308 -10.76 -9.06 4.33
N LEU A 309 -10.84 -8.87 3.01
CA LEU A 309 -12.07 -8.40 2.36
C LEU A 309 -13.20 -9.45 2.42
N LYS A 310 -12.86 -10.74 2.36
CA LYS A 310 -13.83 -11.86 2.34
C LYS A 310 -14.31 -12.31 3.72
N GLY A 311 -13.57 -11.98 4.78
CA GLY A 311 -13.89 -12.46 6.13
C GLY A 311 -12.71 -12.99 6.92
N ASP A 312 -11.59 -13.27 6.27
CA ASP A 312 -10.43 -13.88 6.92
C ASP A 312 -9.66 -12.88 7.79
N SER A 313 -9.05 -13.34 8.88
CA SER A 313 -8.26 -12.47 9.76
C SER A 313 -6.93 -12.00 9.14
N LEU A 314 -6.46 -12.66 8.09
CA LEU A 314 -5.23 -12.36 7.35
C LEU A 314 -5.38 -12.68 5.87
N CYS A 315 -4.60 -12.00 5.05
CA CYS A 315 -4.50 -12.32 3.62
C CYS A 315 -3.41 -13.37 3.38
N ARG A 316 -3.73 -14.41 2.60
CA ARG A 316 -2.79 -15.47 2.22
C ARG A 316 -2.91 -15.76 0.72
N PHE A 317 -1.79 -16.00 0.07
CA PHE A 317 -1.68 -16.18 -1.37
C PHE A 317 -0.90 -17.45 -1.71
N ALA A 318 -1.19 -18.02 -2.86
CA ALA A 318 -0.44 -19.14 -3.43
C ALA A 318 0.16 -18.73 -4.77
N VAL A 319 1.46 -18.93 -4.96
CA VAL A 319 2.19 -18.66 -6.21
C VAL A 319 2.66 -20.00 -6.80
N GLN A 320 2.32 -20.26 -8.06
CA GLN A 320 2.69 -21.49 -8.77
C GLN A 320 4.08 -21.35 -9.39
N LEU A 321 4.99 -22.29 -9.08
CA LEU A 321 6.39 -22.31 -9.53
C LEU A 321 6.60 -22.84 -10.94
#